data_AF-A0A3N2RIT2-F1
#
_entry.id   AF-A0A3N2RIT2-F1
#
_cell.length_a   1.000
_cell.length_b   1.000
_cell.length_c   1.000
_cell.angle_alpha   90.00
_cell.angle_beta   90.00
_cell.angle_gamma   90.00
#
_symmetry.space_group_name_H-M   'P 1'
#
loop_
_entity.id
_entity.type
_entity.pdbx_description
1 polymer ?
#
loop_
_entity_poly.entity_id
_entity_poly.type
_entity_poly.pdbx_seq_one_letter_code
_entity_poly.pdbx_strand_id
1 'polypeptide(L)'
;GMGRTGKMFACEHENVQPDILCLAKALGGGVMPIGATIATEEVFSVLFDNPFLHTTTFGGNPLACAAALATSNVLLEQNLPAQAEQKGDMLLDGFRQLAREYPDLVQEARGKGMLMAIEFVDNEIGYNFAS
;
A
#
# COMPACT_ATOMS: atom_id res chain seq x y z
N GLY A 1 -0.83 2.40 1.10
CA GLY A 1 -0.34 2.74 2.45
C GLY A 1 0.90 1.93 2.78
N MET A 2 1.45 2.15 3.96
CA MET A 2 2.66 1.49 4.48
C MET A 2 3.86 1.61 3.53
N GLY A 3 4.11 2.81 2.97
CA GLY A 3 5.30 3.10 2.17
C GLY A 3 5.23 2.72 0.68
N ARG A 4 4.24 1.91 0.28
CA ARG A 4 4.20 1.28 -1.07
C ARG A 4 4.40 2.26 -2.24
N THR A 5 3.81 3.45 -2.16
CA THR A 5 3.81 4.43 -3.27
C THR A 5 4.89 5.50 -3.14
N GLY A 6 5.89 5.32 -2.28
CA GLY A 6 6.96 6.32 -2.07
C GLY A 6 6.76 7.27 -0.88
N LYS A 7 5.59 7.18 -0.23
CA LYS A 7 5.21 7.91 0.99
C LYS A 7 4.52 6.93 1.94
N MET A 8 4.48 7.22 3.25
CA MET A 8 3.90 6.31 4.23
C MET A 8 2.45 6.00 3.87
N PHE A 9 1.67 7.02 3.54
CA PHE A 9 0.33 6.91 3.00
C PHE A 9 0.22 7.61 1.66
N ALA A 10 -0.59 7.06 0.74
CA ALA A 10 -0.66 7.60 -0.61
C ALA A 10 -1.27 9.01 -0.65
N CYS A 11 -2.18 9.34 0.27
CA CYS A 11 -2.78 10.67 0.40
C CYS A 11 -1.75 11.77 0.74
N GLU A 12 -0.59 11.42 1.29
CA GLU A 12 0.49 12.36 1.60
C GLU A 12 1.12 12.98 0.34
N HIS A 13 0.99 12.34 -0.84
CA HIS A 13 1.48 12.91 -2.10
C HIS A 13 0.79 14.24 -2.44
N GLU A 14 -0.46 14.40 -2.02
CA GLU A 14 -1.27 15.60 -2.27
C GLU A 14 -1.66 16.31 -0.96
N ASN A 15 -1.08 15.91 0.17
CA ASN A 15 -1.41 16.41 1.51
C ASN A 15 -2.92 16.35 1.82
N VAL A 16 -3.59 15.31 1.34
CA VAL A 16 -5.01 15.08 1.62
C VAL A 16 -5.16 14.44 3.00
N GLN A 17 -5.98 15.05 3.85
CA GLN A 17 -6.39 14.49 5.14
C GLN A 17 -7.80 13.90 4.99
N PRO A 18 -7.96 12.56 4.97
CA PRO A 18 -9.28 11.95 4.93
C PRO A 18 -9.94 11.95 6.32
N ASP A 19 -11.26 12.03 6.36
CA ASP A 19 -12.03 11.84 7.61
C ASP A 19 -11.95 10.41 8.13
N ILE A 20 -11.79 9.44 7.22
CA ILE A 20 -11.59 8.02 7.53
C ILE A 20 -10.45 7.47 6.66
N LEU A 21 -9.41 6.93 7.29
CA LEU A 21 -8.30 6.22 6.65
C LEU A 21 -8.34 4.72 6.97
N CYS A 22 -8.36 3.90 5.93
CA CYS A 22 -8.36 2.43 6.05
C CYS A 22 -6.96 1.85 5.77
N LEU A 23 -6.47 1.02 6.68
CA LEU A 23 -5.18 0.32 6.59
C LEU A 23 -5.36 -1.18 6.85
N ALA A 24 -4.56 -2.01 6.19
CA ALA A 24 -4.51 -3.47 6.37
C ALA A 24 -3.24 -4.01 5.68
N LYS A 25 -3.28 -5.23 5.11
CA LYS A 25 -2.23 -5.83 4.27
C LYS A 25 -0.84 -5.70 4.93
N ALA A 26 0.02 -4.84 4.36
CA ALA A 26 1.37 -4.59 4.82
C ALA A 26 1.45 -4.04 6.25
N LEU A 27 0.36 -3.54 6.83
CA LEU A 27 0.33 -3.13 8.24
C LEU A 27 0.77 -4.27 9.17
N GLY A 28 0.44 -5.51 8.84
CA GLY A 28 0.85 -6.67 9.64
C GLY A 28 2.25 -7.20 9.35
N GLY A 29 3.05 -6.50 8.54
CA GLY A 29 4.44 -6.84 8.23
C GLY A 29 4.64 -8.12 7.42
N GLY A 30 3.58 -8.69 6.85
CA GLY A 30 3.60 -10.04 6.29
C GLY A 30 3.66 -11.15 7.35
N VAL A 31 3.44 -10.81 8.63
CA VAL A 31 3.51 -11.75 9.75
C VAL A 31 2.11 -12.05 10.32
N MET A 32 1.28 -11.02 10.51
CA MET A 32 -0.04 -11.16 11.14
C MET A 32 -1.16 -10.53 10.30
N PRO A 33 -2.39 -11.08 10.34
CA PRO A 33 -3.56 -10.42 9.79
C PRO A 33 -3.96 -9.25 10.71
N ILE A 34 -4.00 -8.03 10.17
CA ILE A 34 -4.50 -6.85 10.87
C ILE A 34 -5.11 -5.86 9.89
N GLY A 35 -6.19 -5.20 10.33
CA GLY A 35 -6.79 -4.04 9.70
C GLY A 35 -7.01 -2.94 10.74
N ALA A 36 -7.01 -1.70 10.29
CA ALA A 36 -7.26 -0.51 11.11
C ALA A 36 -8.10 0.50 10.33
N THR A 37 -9.12 1.04 11.00
CA THR A 37 -9.91 2.17 10.52
C THR A 37 -9.63 3.33 11.47
N ILE A 38 -9.00 4.37 10.94
CA ILE A 38 -8.64 5.59 11.67
C ILE A 38 -9.61 6.67 11.23
N ALA A 39 -10.18 7.43 12.15
CA ALA A 39 -11.08 8.53 11.79
C ALA A 39 -10.82 9.77 12.63
N THR A 40 -11.32 10.92 12.15
CA THR A 40 -11.42 12.14 12.95
C THR A 40 -12.35 11.93 14.14
N GLU A 41 -12.18 12.70 15.20
CA GLU A 41 -13.04 12.61 16.39
C GLU A 41 -14.50 12.92 16.05
N GLU A 42 -14.74 13.92 15.19
CA GLU A 42 -16.07 14.26 14.69
C GLU A 42 -16.80 13.03 14.15
N VAL A 43 -16.11 12.19 13.36
CA VAL A 43 -16.69 10.97 12.79
C VAL A 43 -16.72 9.81 13.79
N PHE A 44 -15.65 9.61 14.57
CA PHE A 44 -15.53 8.44 15.45
C PHE A 44 -16.41 8.54 16.70
N SER A 45 -16.80 9.76 17.09
CA SER A 45 -17.58 10.03 18.31
C SER A 45 -18.94 9.32 18.36
N VAL A 46 -19.49 8.92 17.22
CA VAL A 46 -20.72 8.09 17.13
C VAL A 46 -20.60 6.75 17.87
N LEU A 47 -19.38 6.30 18.18
CA LEU A 47 -19.11 5.07 18.93
C LEU A 47 -18.86 5.31 20.43
N PHE A 48 -18.77 6.56 20.90
CA PHE A 48 -18.34 6.85 22.28
C PHE A 48 -19.37 6.49 23.34
N ASP A 49 -20.64 6.89 23.14
CA ASP A 49 -21.70 6.63 24.11
C ASP A 49 -22.02 5.14 24.24
N ASN A 50 -21.85 4.39 23.14
CA ASN A 50 -21.97 2.94 23.12
C ASN A 50 -20.73 2.31 22.45
N PRO A 51 -19.66 2.04 23.21
CA PRO A 51 -18.41 1.48 22.68
C PRO A 51 -18.57 0.04 22.17
N PHE A 52 -19.71 -0.60 22.42
CA PHE A 52 -20.02 -1.95 21.92
C PHE A 52 -20.78 -1.94 20.59
N LEU A 53 -21.15 -0.76 20.07
CA LEU A 53 -21.92 -0.61 18.84
C LEU A 53 -21.24 -1.26 17.63
N HIS A 54 -19.90 -1.26 17.61
CA HIS A 54 -19.11 -1.95 16.60
C HIS A 54 -17.84 -2.56 17.22
N THR A 55 -17.73 -3.88 17.17
CA THR A 55 -16.60 -4.63 17.75
C THR A 55 -16.26 -5.85 16.90
N THR A 56 -15.13 -6.50 17.20
CA THR A 56 -14.76 -7.78 16.60
C THR A 56 -13.96 -8.62 17.61
N THR A 57 -14.11 -9.94 17.57
CA THR A 57 -13.50 -10.87 18.53
C THR A 57 -11.97 -10.83 18.51
N PHE A 58 -11.36 -10.66 17.34
CA PHE A 58 -9.90 -10.76 17.17
C PHE A 58 -9.21 -9.42 16.87
N GLY A 59 -9.97 -8.33 16.73
CA GLY A 59 -9.42 -7.01 16.42
C GLY A 59 -8.57 -6.48 17.57
N GLY A 60 -7.42 -5.92 17.25
CA GLY A 60 -6.50 -5.35 18.25
C GLY A 60 -5.80 -6.39 19.14
N ASN A 61 -5.79 -7.67 18.77
CA ASN A 61 -5.10 -8.69 19.56
C ASN A 61 -3.58 -8.39 19.68
N PRO A 62 -2.93 -8.79 20.79
CA PRO A 62 -1.53 -8.42 21.06
C PRO A 62 -0.53 -8.84 19.98
N LEU A 63 -0.71 -10.00 19.35
CA LEU A 63 0.21 -10.50 18.31
C LEU A 63 0.15 -9.64 17.06
N ALA A 64 -1.06 -9.32 16.60
CA ALA A 64 -1.28 -8.45 15.45
C ALA A 64 -0.72 -7.04 15.70
N CYS A 65 -0.97 -6.48 16.88
CA CYS A 65 -0.44 -5.16 17.26
C CYS A 65 1.08 -5.15 17.35
N ALA A 66 1.71 -6.20 17.91
CA ALA A 66 3.17 -6.31 17.97
C ALA A 66 3.80 -6.34 16.56
N ALA A 67 3.22 -7.09 15.63
CA ALA A 67 3.66 -7.11 14.24
C ALA A 67 3.51 -5.73 13.58
N ALA A 68 2.40 -5.02 13.82
CA ALA A 68 2.18 -3.69 13.25
C ALA A 68 3.12 -2.61 13.79
N LEU A 69 3.44 -2.66 15.09
CA LEU A 69 4.43 -1.79 15.72
C LEU A 69 5.83 -2.04 15.14
N ALA A 70 6.26 -3.31 15.07
CA ALA A 70 7.54 -3.67 14.49
C ALA A 70 7.64 -3.24 13.01
N THR A 71 6.56 -3.44 12.25
CA THR A 71 6.51 -3.01 10.84
C THR A 71 6.65 -1.51 10.69
N SER A 72 5.92 -0.74 11.50
CA SER A 72 5.99 0.73 11.47
C SER A 72 7.38 1.22 11.84
N ASN A 73 8.01 0.61 12.86
CA ASN A 73 9.38 0.93 13.25
C ASN A 73 10.37 0.68 12.09
N VAL A 74 10.31 -0.50 11.44
CA VAL A 74 11.18 -0.84 10.31
C VAL A 74 10.99 0.13 9.13
N LEU A 75 9.74 0.46 8.79
CA LEU A 75 9.44 1.40 7.69
C LEU A 75 10.07 2.77 7.93
N LEU A 76 10.03 3.26 9.17
CA LEU A 76 10.55 4.56 9.57
C LEU A 76 12.08 4.55 9.71
N GLU A 77 12.63 3.63 10.51
CA GLU A 77 14.08 3.53 10.80
C GLU A 77 14.92 3.33 9.53
N GLN A 78 14.42 2.51 8.60
CA GLN A 78 15.14 2.23 7.35
C GLN A 78 14.73 3.15 6.20
N ASN A 79 13.85 4.12 6.44
CA ASN A 79 13.31 5.04 5.44
C ASN A 79 12.77 4.32 4.19
N LEU A 80 12.06 3.21 4.39
CA LEU A 80 11.57 2.37 3.30
C LEU A 80 10.59 3.07 2.34
N PRO A 81 9.72 4.01 2.78
CA PRO A 81 8.92 4.80 1.86
C PRO A 81 9.78 5.55 0.83
N ALA A 82 10.84 6.25 1.27
CA ALA A 82 11.73 6.95 0.33
C ALA A 82 12.49 5.97 -0.58
N GLN A 83 12.91 4.82 -0.06
CA GLN A 83 13.50 3.78 -0.91
C GLN A 83 12.50 3.27 -1.96
N ALA A 84 11.22 3.16 -1.63
CA ALA A 84 10.19 2.73 -2.57
C ALA A 84 9.96 3.75 -3.69
N GLU A 85 10.12 5.04 -3.41
CA GLU A 85 10.13 6.10 -4.42
C GLU A 85 11.31 5.90 -5.39
N GLN A 86 12.53 5.85 -4.87
CA GLN A 86 13.75 5.72 -5.68
C GLN A 86 13.81 4.42 -6.50
N LYS A 87 13.53 3.29 -5.85
CA LYS A 87 13.55 1.97 -6.51
C LYS A 87 12.39 1.82 -7.50
N GLY A 88 11.24 2.40 -7.17
CA GLY A 88 10.08 2.43 -8.04
C GLY A 88 10.39 3.15 -9.36
N ASP A 89 10.97 4.35 -9.28
CA ASP A 89 11.35 5.11 -10.46
C ASP A 89 12.41 4.38 -11.32
N MET A 90 13.40 3.76 -10.67
CA MET A 90 14.43 2.98 -11.37
C MET A 90 13.85 1.76 -12.12
N LEU A 91 12.97 1.00 -11.48
CA LEU A 91 12.33 -0.16 -12.11
C LEU A 91 11.37 0.27 -13.22
N LEU A 92 10.58 1.32 -12.99
CA LEU A 92 9.61 1.82 -13.95
C LEU A 92 10.28 2.41 -15.20
N ASP A 93 11.46 3.02 -15.08
CA ASP A 93 12.26 3.45 -16.23
C ASP A 93 12.62 2.28 -17.13
N GLY A 94 13.10 1.17 -16.55
CA GLY A 94 13.38 -0.08 -17.27
C GLY A 94 12.13 -0.65 -17.96
N PHE A 95 11.00 -0.70 -17.26
CA PHE A 95 9.75 -1.19 -17.86
C PHE A 95 9.24 -0.28 -18.99
N ARG A 96 9.41 1.05 -18.88
CA ARG A 96 9.09 2.00 -19.95
C ARG A 96 10.05 1.92 -21.13
N GLN A 97 11.30 1.56 -20.89
CA GLN A 97 12.25 1.25 -21.97
C GLN A 97 11.78 -0.01 -22.72
N LEU A 98 11.44 -1.09 -22.01
CA LEU A 98 10.90 -2.31 -22.63
C LEU A 98 9.60 -2.05 -23.39
N ALA A 99 8.70 -1.20 -22.86
CA ALA A 99 7.48 -0.82 -23.57
C ALA A 99 7.75 -0.11 -24.92
N ARG A 100 8.83 0.67 -24.99
CA ARG A 100 9.26 1.33 -26.24
C ARG A 100 9.92 0.35 -27.23
N GLU A 101 10.61 -0.66 -26.72
CA GLU A 101 11.30 -1.67 -27.53
C GLU A 101 10.34 -2.75 -28.06
N TYR A 102 9.28 -3.07 -27.31
CA TYR A 102 8.33 -4.13 -27.61
C TYR A 102 6.88 -3.62 -27.69
N PRO A 103 6.57 -2.65 -28.57
CA PRO A 103 5.22 -2.07 -28.67
C PRO A 103 4.16 -3.08 -29.13
N ASP A 104 4.55 -4.16 -29.80
CA ASP A 104 3.65 -5.24 -30.23
C ASP A 104 3.23 -6.16 -29.07
N LEU A 105 3.93 -6.10 -27.94
CA LEU A 105 3.64 -6.91 -26.75
C LEU A 105 3.12 -6.06 -25.60
N VAL A 106 3.79 -4.94 -25.33
CA VAL A 106 3.56 -4.09 -24.16
C VAL A 106 2.87 -2.81 -24.59
N GLN A 107 1.66 -2.62 -24.10
CA GLN A 107 0.86 -1.43 -24.34
C GLN A 107 1.38 -0.23 -23.54
N GLU A 108 1.67 -0.42 -22.25
CA GLU A 108 2.31 0.61 -21.42
C GLU A 108 2.92 0.04 -20.12
N ALA A 109 3.79 0.84 -19.50
CA ALA A 109 4.29 0.61 -18.15
C ALA A 109 3.99 1.82 -17.27
N ARG A 110 3.25 1.60 -16.19
CA ARG A 110 2.75 2.64 -15.26
C ARG A 110 3.00 2.27 -13.81
N GLY A 111 3.14 3.27 -12.94
CA GLY A 111 3.35 3.03 -11.52
C GLY A 111 3.62 4.27 -10.70
N LYS A 112 3.62 4.10 -9.37
CA LYS A 112 4.01 5.11 -8.37
C LYS A 112 4.72 4.40 -7.23
N GLY A 113 5.99 4.75 -6.98
CA GLY A 113 6.84 3.99 -6.08
C GLY A 113 6.89 2.50 -6.47
N MET A 114 6.79 1.61 -5.49
CA MET A 114 6.83 0.16 -5.73
C MET A 114 5.45 -0.47 -6.03
N LEU A 115 4.48 0.33 -6.47
CA LEU A 115 3.22 -0.15 -7.06
C LEU A 115 3.27 0.13 -8.56
N MET A 116 3.45 -0.93 -9.36
CA MET A 116 3.67 -0.84 -10.79
C MET A 116 2.80 -1.87 -11.52
N ALA A 117 2.55 -1.60 -12.79
CA ALA A 117 1.90 -2.51 -13.72
C ALA A 117 2.55 -2.38 -15.10
N ILE A 118 2.64 -3.52 -15.79
CA ILE A 118 2.91 -3.59 -17.22
C ILE A 118 1.61 -4.07 -17.86
N GLU A 119 1.07 -3.27 -18.76
CA GLU A 119 -0.11 -3.62 -19.54
C GLU A 119 0.34 -4.18 -20.88
N PHE A 120 -0.20 -5.34 -21.23
CA PHE A 120 0.04 -6.01 -22.49
C PHE A 120 -1.10 -5.75 -23.46
N VAL A 121 -0.84 -5.92 -24.76
CA VAL A 121 -1.84 -5.69 -25.82
C VAL A 121 -3.06 -6.63 -25.67
N ASP A 122 -2.84 -7.85 -25.19
CA ASP A 122 -3.89 -8.80 -24.88
C ASP A 122 -3.56 -9.64 -23.62
N ASN A 123 -4.56 -10.38 -23.15
CA ASN A 123 -4.47 -11.18 -21.94
C ASN A 123 -3.49 -12.35 -22.09
N GLU A 124 -3.42 -12.98 -23.27
CA GLU A 124 -2.62 -14.18 -23.49
C GLU A 124 -1.13 -13.86 -23.43
N ILE A 125 -0.70 -12.71 -23.96
CA ILE A 125 0.67 -12.22 -23.80
C ILE A 125 0.99 -12.04 -22.31
N GLY A 126 0.08 -11.43 -21.55
CA GLY A 126 0.25 -11.24 -20.11
C GLY A 126 0.35 -12.56 -19.34
N TYR A 127 -0.47 -13.57 -19.70
CA TYR A 127 -0.40 -14.90 -19.09
C TYR A 127 0.90 -15.62 -19.42
N ASN A 128 1.33 -15.61 -20.68
CA ASN A 128 2.57 -16.24 -21.12
C ASN A 128 3.81 -15.59 -20.49
N PHE A 129 3.76 -14.28 -20.17
CA PHE A 129 4.83 -13.60 -19.45
C PHE A 129 4.87 -13.95 -17.95
N ALA A 130 3.71 -14.22 -17.33
CA ALA A 130 3.58 -14.47 -15.90
C ALA A 130 3.76 -15.94 -15.49
N SER A 131 3.61 -16.88 -16.43
CA SER A 131 3.80 -18.33 -16.25
C SER A 131 5.26 -18.75 -16.29
#